data_AF-A0A1I6G402-F1
#
_entry.id   AF-A0A1I6G402-F1
#
_cell.length_a   1.000
_cell.length_b   1.000
_cell.length_c   1.000
_cell.angle_alpha   90.00
_cell.angle_beta   90.00
_cell.angle_gamma   90.00
#
_symmetry.space_group_name_H-M   'P 1'
#
loop_
_entity.id
_entity.type
_entity.pdbx_description
1 polymer ?
#
loop_
_entity_poly.entity_id
_entity_poly.type
_entity_poly.pdbx_seq_one_letter_code
_entity_poly.pdbx_strand_id
1 'polypeptide(L)'
;MSNSITGYYTLFTGKDGNYYFNLKAGNNKIILRGTERYRSKSDCLTGIRSVQQHGPNRANYVVKTAVNGQPYFVLKARNNEVIGFGETYTSQAALNNGIRSVMENSQSRVIKGTDESYYEINVGGKEFDVKEGSYTREQILELAGLRGRWCLFLLNRFGGRTEITAGQSIEIRSCLRFAVVRLD
;
A
#
# COMPACT_ATOMS: atom_id res chain seq x y z
N MET A 1 -9.67 13.12 25.39
CA MET A 1 -8.55 12.26 24.95
C MET A 1 -8.28 12.57 23.49
N SER A 2 -7.11 13.12 23.15
CA SER A 2 -6.76 13.38 21.74
C SER A 2 -6.55 12.03 21.05
N ASN A 3 -7.46 11.61 20.18
CA ASN A 3 -7.23 10.47 19.30
C ASN A 3 -6.04 10.84 18.40
N SER A 4 -4.85 10.37 18.76
CA SER A 4 -3.65 10.63 17.99
C SER A 4 -3.74 9.84 16.70
N ILE A 5 -3.89 10.52 15.56
CA ILE A 5 -3.85 9.88 14.25
C ILE A 5 -2.44 9.31 14.06
N THR A 6 -2.34 7.98 13.96
CA THR A 6 -1.07 7.27 13.80
C THR A 6 -0.78 6.91 12.34
N GLY A 7 -1.81 6.89 11.50
CA GLY A 7 -1.69 6.66 10.08
C GLY A 7 -1.06 7.82 9.31
N TYR A 8 -0.63 7.54 8.09
CA TYR A 8 0.02 8.51 7.20
C TYR A 8 -0.28 8.17 5.74
N TYR A 9 -0.20 9.18 4.88
CA TYR A 9 -0.23 8.99 3.44
C TYR A 9 1.17 8.74 2.91
N THR A 10 1.28 7.88 1.90
CA THR A 10 2.45 7.81 1.02
C THR A 10 2.06 8.30 -0.36
N LEU A 11 2.86 9.20 -0.91
CA LEU A 11 2.76 9.67 -2.30
C LEU A 11 3.94 9.08 -3.06
N PHE A 12 3.70 8.51 -4.24
CA PHE A 12 4.75 7.89 -5.03
C PHE A 12 4.47 7.96 -6.53
N THR A 13 5.51 7.79 -7.32
CA THR A 13 5.42 7.69 -8.79
C THR A 13 5.35 6.23 -9.20
N GLY A 14 4.34 5.86 -9.98
CA GLY A 14 4.21 4.53 -10.56
C GLY A 14 5.18 4.32 -11.73
N LYS A 15 5.30 3.06 -12.18
CA LYS A 15 6.15 2.69 -13.35
C LYS A 15 5.73 3.40 -14.64
N ASP A 16 4.49 3.88 -14.68
CA ASP A 16 3.88 4.61 -15.78
C ASP A 16 4.17 6.12 -15.72
N GLY A 17 4.97 6.58 -14.74
CA GLY A 17 5.31 7.99 -14.54
C GLY A 17 4.20 8.84 -13.91
N ASN A 18 3.06 8.23 -13.56
CA ASN A 18 1.97 8.93 -12.90
C ASN A 18 2.13 8.89 -11.37
N TYR A 19 1.48 9.82 -10.68
CA TYR A 19 1.47 9.94 -9.23
C TYR A 19 0.31 9.15 -8.63
N TYR A 20 0.57 8.52 -7.50
CA TYR A 20 -0.38 7.73 -6.73
C TYR A 20 -0.23 8.02 -5.24
N PHE A 21 -1.24 7.65 -4.46
CA PHE A 21 -1.14 7.67 -3.01
C PHE A 21 -1.79 6.45 -2.36
N ASN A 22 -1.26 6.08 -1.20
CA ASN A 22 -1.87 5.11 -0.28
C ASN A 22 -2.07 5.77 1.09
N LEU A 23 -3.14 5.40 1.79
CA LEU A 23 -3.29 5.65 3.23
C LEU A 23 -2.88 4.39 3.98
N LYS A 24 -1.98 4.56 4.96
CA LYS A 24 -1.50 3.50 5.84
C LYS A 24 -1.94 3.73 7.28
N ALA A 25 -2.29 2.66 7.97
CA ALA A 25 -2.50 2.69 9.42
C ALA A 25 -1.16 2.72 10.18
N GLY A 26 -1.18 2.96 11.50
CA GLY A 26 0.03 2.99 12.33
C GLY A 26 0.84 1.68 12.36
N ASN A 27 0.26 0.57 11.89
CA ASN A 27 0.95 -0.71 11.70
C ASN A 27 1.56 -0.89 10.29
N ASN A 28 1.67 0.20 9.52
CA ASN A 28 2.21 0.27 8.16
C ASN A 28 1.44 -0.51 7.09
N LYS A 29 0.26 -1.07 7.41
CA LYS A 29 -0.61 -1.73 6.43
C LYS A 29 -1.39 -0.69 5.63
N ILE A 30 -1.52 -0.94 4.32
CA ILE A 30 -2.41 -0.17 3.45
C ILE A 30 -3.84 -0.46 3.84
N ILE A 31 -4.62 0.61 3.98
CA ILE A 31 -6.04 0.54 4.32
C ILE A 31 -6.92 1.20 3.25
N LEU A 32 -6.34 2.06 2.42
CA LEU A 32 -7.00 2.67 1.26
C LEU A 32 -5.96 3.05 0.19
N ARG A 33 -6.28 2.76 -1.07
CA ARG A 33 -5.52 3.18 -2.26
C ARG A 33 -6.28 4.26 -3.01
N GLY A 34 -5.58 5.26 -3.53
CA GLY A 34 -6.16 6.26 -4.43
C GLY A 34 -6.71 5.62 -5.71
N THR A 35 -7.67 6.28 -6.35
CA THR A 35 -8.46 5.68 -7.44
C THR A 35 -7.89 5.94 -8.82
N GLU A 36 -7.11 7.01 -8.95
CA GLU A 36 -6.67 7.51 -10.23
C GLU A 36 -5.15 7.60 -10.32
N ARG A 37 -4.70 7.46 -11.56
CA ARG A 37 -3.36 7.83 -12.01
C ARG A 37 -3.33 9.35 -12.17
N TYR A 38 -2.71 10.05 -11.24
CA TYR A 38 -2.61 11.50 -11.29
C TYR A 38 -1.44 11.91 -12.20
N ARG A 39 -1.68 12.84 -13.12
CA ARG A 39 -0.62 13.32 -14.04
C ARG A 39 0.37 14.24 -13.36
N SER A 40 -0.02 14.85 -12.25
CA SER A 40 0.83 15.74 -11.47
C SER A 40 0.74 15.45 -9.97
N LYS A 41 1.80 15.79 -9.24
CA LYS A 41 1.84 15.76 -7.78
C LYS A 41 0.73 16.62 -7.16
N SER A 42 0.42 17.77 -7.76
CA SER A 42 -0.65 18.67 -7.29
C SER A 42 -2.03 18.02 -7.35
N ASP A 43 -2.32 17.28 -8.43
CA ASP A 43 -3.58 16.56 -8.59
C ASP A 43 -3.68 15.42 -7.57
N CYS A 44 -2.57 14.71 -7.34
CA CYS A 44 -2.49 13.66 -6.33
C CYS A 44 -2.75 14.19 -4.91
N LEU A 45 -2.17 15.35 -4.57
CA LEU A 45 -2.45 16.04 -3.29
C LEU A 45 -3.91 16.48 -3.19
N THR A 46 -4.56 16.84 -4.30
CA THR A 46 -6.01 17.11 -4.34
C THR A 46 -6.82 15.85 -4.05
N GLY A 47 -6.41 14.71 -4.60
CA GLY A 47 -6.97 13.40 -4.25
C GLY A 47 -6.88 13.09 -2.75
N ILE A 48 -5.70 13.28 -2.14
CA ILE A 48 -5.50 13.11 -0.70
C ILE A 48 -6.42 14.04 0.10
N ARG A 49 -6.54 15.32 -0.29
CA ARG A 49 -7.47 16.27 0.37
C ARG A 49 -8.92 15.80 0.29
N SER A 50 -9.33 15.24 -0.84
CA SER A 50 -10.67 14.66 -1.00
C SER A 50 -10.90 13.50 -0.02
N VAL A 51 -9.92 12.60 0.11
CA VAL A 51 -9.98 11.50 1.11
C VAL A 51 -9.99 12.04 2.53
N GLN A 52 -9.19 13.06 2.86
CA GLN A 52 -9.19 13.71 4.18
C GLN A 52 -10.56 14.32 4.51
N GLN A 53 -11.23 14.93 3.52
CA GLN A 53 -12.53 15.56 3.69
C GLN A 53 -13.67 14.54 3.84
N HIS A 54 -13.64 13.45 3.06
CA HIS A 54 -14.75 12.51 2.97
C HIS A 54 -14.57 11.23 3.80
N GLY A 55 -13.33 10.86 4.10
CA GLY A 55 -12.96 9.64 4.81
C GLY A 55 -13.56 9.49 6.22
N PRO A 56 -13.74 10.55 7.03
CA PRO A 56 -14.34 10.40 8.37
C PRO A 56 -15.81 9.99 8.36
N ASN A 57 -16.52 10.15 7.23
CA ASN A 57 -17.95 9.90 7.16
C ASN A 57 -18.25 8.49 6.65
N ARG A 58 -18.79 7.64 7.52
CA ARG A 58 -19.19 6.25 7.20
C ARG A 58 -20.15 6.14 6.01
N ALA A 59 -21.02 7.12 5.79
CA ALA A 59 -22.01 7.10 4.71
C ALA A 59 -21.37 7.16 3.31
N ASN A 60 -20.12 7.62 3.22
CA ASN A 60 -19.39 7.69 1.95
C ASN A 60 -18.78 6.35 1.52
N TYR A 61 -18.81 5.33 2.39
CA TYR A 61 -18.27 4.02 2.10
C TYR A 61 -19.34 3.11 1.50
N VAL A 62 -19.06 2.57 0.31
CA VAL A 62 -19.92 1.61 -0.37
C VAL A 62 -19.24 0.25 -0.38
N VAL A 63 -19.89 -0.73 0.23
CA VAL A 63 -19.42 -2.12 0.22
C VAL A 63 -19.69 -2.75 -1.14
N LYS A 64 -18.72 -3.49 -1.64
CA LYS A 64 -18.77 -4.20 -2.92
C LYS A 64 -18.18 -5.61 -2.74
N THR A 65 -18.46 -6.48 -3.70
CA THR A 65 -17.91 -7.84 -3.74
C THR A 65 -16.96 -7.95 -4.92
N ALA A 66 -15.74 -8.38 -4.68
CA ALA A 66 -14.74 -8.60 -5.72
C ALA A 66 -15.06 -9.88 -6.51
N VAL A 67 -14.43 -10.05 -7.68
CA VAL A 67 -14.65 -11.21 -8.57
C VAL A 67 -14.33 -12.53 -7.86
N ASN A 68 -13.39 -12.52 -6.91
CA ASN A 68 -13.01 -13.68 -6.10
C ASN A 68 -13.96 -13.93 -4.91
N GLY A 69 -15.11 -13.25 -4.84
CA GLY A 69 -16.10 -13.37 -3.76
C GLY A 69 -15.76 -12.63 -2.47
N GLN A 70 -14.58 -11.98 -2.38
CA GLN A 70 -14.19 -11.28 -1.16
C GLN A 70 -14.84 -9.88 -1.08
N PRO A 71 -15.43 -9.51 0.07
CA PRO A 71 -15.95 -8.17 0.27
C PRO A 71 -14.82 -7.12 0.32
N TYR A 72 -15.06 -5.96 -0.28
CA TYR A 72 -14.21 -4.77 -0.20
C TYR A 72 -15.08 -3.51 -0.14
N PHE A 73 -14.49 -2.33 0.00
CA PHE A 73 -15.24 -1.08 -0.03
C PHE A 73 -14.62 -0.06 -0.98
N VAL A 74 -15.43 0.90 -1.41
CA VAL A 74 -14.97 2.12 -2.07
C VAL A 74 -15.38 3.33 -1.24
N LEU A 75 -14.51 4.35 -1.20
CA LEU A 75 -14.83 5.65 -0.64
C LEU A 75 -15.30 6.57 -1.76
N LYS A 76 -16.44 7.25 -1.56
CA LYS A 76 -16.99 8.21 -2.52
C LYS A 76 -16.93 9.65 -2.01
N ALA A 77 -16.71 10.58 -2.93
CA ALA A 77 -16.94 12.00 -2.70
C ALA A 77 -18.43 12.36 -2.84
N ARG A 78 -18.79 13.61 -2.49
CA ARG A 78 -20.18 14.10 -2.57
C ARG A 78 -20.78 14.07 -3.97
N ASN A 79 -19.94 14.17 -5.00
CA ASN A 79 -20.30 14.06 -6.42
C ASN A 79 -20.46 12.60 -6.89
N ASN A 80 -20.49 11.62 -5.99
CA ASN A 80 -20.53 10.17 -6.25
C ASN A 80 -19.30 9.57 -6.93
N GLU A 81 -18.25 10.37 -7.15
CA GLU A 81 -16.97 9.91 -7.67
C GLU A 81 -16.28 9.01 -6.65
N VAL A 82 -15.67 7.92 -7.14
CA VAL A 82 -14.89 7.02 -6.30
C VAL A 82 -13.51 7.64 -6.12
N ILE A 83 -13.13 7.92 -4.86
CA ILE A 83 -11.87 8.59 -4.48
C ILE A 83 -10.91 7.69 -3.68
N GLY A 84 -11.37 6.50 -3.28
CA GLY A 84 -10.50 5.48 -2.69
C GLY A 84 -11.03 4.07 -2.85
N PHE A 85 -10.13 3.10 -2.97
CA PHE A 85 -10.41 1.66 -2.90
C PHE A 85 -9.84 1.08 -1.60
N GLY A 86 -10.65 0.37 -0.84
CA GLY A 86 -10.19 -0.44 0.28
C GLY A 86 -9.67 -1.81 -0.17
N GLU A 87 -8.91 -2.48 0.70
CA GLU A 87 -8.48 -3.87 0.49
C GLU A 87 -9.67 -4.84 0.38
N THR A 88 -9.41 -6.05 -0.13
CA THR A 88 -10.34 -7.18 0.01
C THR A 88 -10.20 -7.82 1.39
N TYR A 89 -11.32 -8.30 1.94
CA TYR A 89 -11.38 -8.88 3.27
C TYR A 89 -11.99 -10.28 3.23
N THR A 90 -11.67 -11.10 4.21
CA THR A 90 -12.20 -12.48 4.33
C THR A 90 -13.56 -12.55 5.03
N SER A 91 -13.99 -11.47 5.69
CA SER A 91 -15.27 -11.40 6.40
C SER A 91 -15.82 -9.98 6.47
N GLN A 92 -17.12 -9.85 6.69
CA GLN A 92 -17.79 -8.56 6.90
C GLN A 92 -17.25 -7.82 8.13
N ALA A 93 -16.88 -8.55 9.19
CA ALA A 93 -16.29 -7.98 10.39
C ALA A 93 -14.91 -7.37 10.10
N ALA A 94 -14.06 -8.08 9.34
CA ALA A 94 -12.77 -7.58 8.92
C ALA A 94 -12.91 -6.33 8.02
N LEU A 95 -13.88 -6.33 7.11
CA LEU A 95 -14.19 -5.15 6.28
C LEU A 95 -14.61 -3.95 7.13
N ASN A 96 -15.49 -4.14 8.10
CA ASN A 96 -15.94 -3.05 8.98
C ASN A 96 -14.78 -2.47 9.81
N ASN A 97 -13.83 -3.32 10.23
CA ASN A 97 -12.60 -2.87 10.87
C ASN A 97 -11.70 -2.07 9.92
N GLY A 98 -11.61 -2.50 8.66
CA GLY A 98 -10.94 -1.76 7.60
C GLY A 98 -11.52 -0.36 7.41
N ILE A 99 -12.84 -0.24 7.25
CA ILE A 99 -13.54 1.05 7.12
C ILE A 99 -13.26 1.94 8.33
N ARG A 100 -13.39 1.40 9.55
CA ARG A 100 -13.12 2.16 10.78
C ARG A 100 -11.68 2.67 10.81
N SER A 101 -10.72 1.83 10.43
CA SER A 101 -9.32 2.22 10.35
C SER A 101 -9.11 3.38 9.36
N VAL A 102 -9.77 3.35 8.20
CA VAL A 102 -9.71 4.49 7.26
C VAL A 102 -10.33 5.73 7.88
N MET A 103 -11.51 5.65 8.49
CA MET A 103 -12.16 6.79 9.14
C MET A 103 -11.28 7.44 10.21
N GLU A 104 -10.58 6.63 11.00
CA GLU A 104 -9.70 7.09 12.08
C GLU A 104 -8.41 7.74 11.54
N ASN A 105 -7.92 7.31 10.37
CA ASN A 105 -6.62 7.72 9.85
C ASN A 105 -6.70 8.66 8.64
N SER A 106 -7.86 8.81 8.01
CA SER A 106 -8.01 9.56 6.75
C SER A 106 -7.66 11.03 6.90
N GLN A 107 -7.80 11.61 8.10
CA GLN A 107 -7.44 13.00 8.36
C GLN A 107 -5.95 13.22 8.66
N SER A 108 -5.10 12.19 8.49
CA SER A 108 -3.66 12.36 8.66
C SER A 108 -3.12 13.45 7.74
N ARG A 109 -2.35 14.36 8.32
CA ARG A 109 -1.62 15.42 7.60
C ARG A 109 -0.20 15.00 7.22
N VAL A 110 0.24 13.83 7.70
CA VAL A 110 1.58 13.31 7.38
C VAL A 110 1.52 12.68 5.99
N ILE A 111 2.27 13.25 5.06
CA ILE A 111 2.44 12.75 3.70
C ILE A 111 3.94 12.46 3.52
N LYS A 112 4.28 11.20 3.30
CA LYS A 112 5.66 10.77 2.98
C LYS A 112 5.81 10.65 1.47
N GLY A 113 7.02 10.89 0.94
CA GLY A 113 7.33 10.71 -0.49
C GLY A 113 7.10 11.93 -1.38
N THR A 114 7.25 13.14 -0.83
CA THR A 114 7.15 14.36 -1.65
C THR A 114 8.29 14.53 -2.65
N ASP A 115 9.47 13.97 -2.39
CA ASP A 115 10.67 14.23 -3.22
C ASP A 115 11.43 12.94 -3.60
N GLU A 116 10.83 11.77 -3.37
CA GLU A 116 11.47 10.46 -3.54
C GLU A 116 10.43 9.45 -4.06
N SER A 117 10.75 8.71 -5.12
CA SER A 117 9.91 7.62 -5.62
C SER A 117 9.95 6.46 -4.62
N TYR A 118 8.80 6.04 -4.10
CA TYR A 118 8.65 4.83 -3.29
C TYR A 118 7.94 3.73 -4.07
N TYR A 119 8.36 2.49 -3.91
CA TYR A 119 7.71 1.32 -4.49
C TYR A 119 7.26 0.37 -3.40
N GLU A 120 6.06 -0.18 -3.58
CA GLU A 120 5.56 -1.25 -2.72
C GLU A 120 6.26 -2.57 -3.10
N ILE A 121 6.96 -3.16 -2.16
CA ILE A 121 7.43 -4.54 -2.26
C ILE A 121 6.67 -5.44 -1.30
N ASN A 122 6.27 -6.60 -1.79
CA ASN A 122 5.71 -7.64 -0.93
C ASN A 122 6.79 -8.70 -0.68
N VAL A 123 7.17 -8.95 0.56
CA VAL A 123 8.17 -9.96 0.94
C VAL A 123 7.49 -10.98 1.85
N GLY A 124 7.30 -12.20 1.34
CA GLY A 124 6.67 -13.28 2.11
C GLY A 124 5.24 -12.97 2.56
N GLY A 125 4.48 -12.19 1.77
CA GLY A 125 3.11 -11.79 2.10
C GLY A 125 2.99 -10.53 2.96
N LYS A 126 4.10 -9.92 3.39
CA LYS A 126 4.12 -8.61 4.07
C LYS A 126 4.48 -7.51 3.08
N GLU A 127 3.84 -6.35 3.16
CA GLU A 127 4.06 -5.22 2.24
C GLU A 127 4.93 -4.13 2.90
N PHE A 128 5.85 -3.56 2.12
CA PHE A 128 6.80 -2.53 2.54
C PHE A 128 6.91 -1.46 1.46
N ASP A 129 7.01 -0.19 1.85
CA ASP A 129 7.40 0.85 0.90
C ASP A 129 8.90 1.06 1.00
N VAL A 130 9.58 1.03 -0.13
CA VAL A 130 11.04 1.26 -0.22
C VAL A 130 11.31 2.33 -1.26
N LYS A 131 12.34 3.14 -1.03
CA LYS A 131 12.77 4.14 -2.02
C LYS A 131 13.25 3.44 -3.29
N GLU A 132 13.18 4.12 -4.43
CA GLU A 132 13.89 3.72 -5.63
C GLU A 132 15.38 3.50 -5.33
N GLY A 133 15.94 2.40 -5.84
CA GLY A 133 17.36 2.14 -5.72
C GLY A 133 17.74 0.67 -5.77
N SER A 134 19.03 0.42 -5.56
CA SER A 134 19.61 -0.92 -5.51
C SER A 134 19.56 -1.46 -4.08
N TYR A 135 18.93 -2.63 -3.90
CA TYR A 135 18.85 -3.30 -2.61
C TYR A 135 19.47 -4.68 -2.72
N THR A 136 20.39 -4.97 -1.81
CA THR A 136 20.91 -6.33 -1.62
C THR A 136 19.79 -7.24 -1.14
N ARG A 137 19.92 -8.53 -1.46
CA ARG A 137 19.09 -9.59 -0.94
C ARG A 137 18.94 -9.52 0.60
N GLU A 138 20.05 -9.26 1.29
CA GLU A 138 20.12 -9.18 2.74
C GLU A 138 19.30 -8.00 3.28
N GLN A 139 19.40 -6.82 2.65
CA GLN A 139 18.57 -5.65 3.00
C GLN A 139 17.07 -5.96 2.83
N ILE A 140 16.67 -6.67 1.76
CA ILE A 140 15.26 -7.03 1.55
C ILE A 140 14.75 -8.01 2.63
N LEU A 141 15.57 -8.99 3.02
CA LEU A 141 15.23 -9.91 4.10
C LEU A 141 15.16 -9.21 5.47
N GLU A 142 16.08 -8.28 5.71
CA GLU A 142 16.12 -7.46 6.92
C GLU A 142 14.89 -6.57 7.06
N LEU A 143 14.45 -5.93 5.96
CA LEU A 143 13.19 -5.16 5.92
C LEU A 143 11.99 -6.01 6.41
N ALA A 144 11.98 -7.30 6.07
CA ALA A 144 10.92 -8.23 6.47
C ALA A 144 11.09 -8.82 7.88
N GLY A 145 12.17 -8.48 8.59
CA GLY A 145 12.52 -9.02 9.89
C GLY A 145 12.95 -10.49 9.87
N LEU A 146 13.39 -10.99 8.71
CA LEU A 146 13.73 -12.39 8.51
C LEU A 146 15.21 -12.62 8.84
N ARG A 147 15.49 -13.02 10.08
CA ARG A 147 16.83 -13.35 10.56
C ARG A 147 17.17 -14.83 10.31
N GLY A 148 18.44 -15.13 10.06
CA GLY A 148 18.95 -16.49 9.83
C GLY A 148 19.04 -16.87 8.36
N ARG A 149 19.01 -18.17 8.07
CA ARG A 149 19.12 -18.69 6.70
C ARG A 149 17.74 -18.73 6.04
N TRP A 150 17.58 -17.89 5.03
CA TRP A 150 16.40 -17.85 4.17
C TRP A 150 16.84 -18.03 2.72
N CYS A 151 15.90 -18.25 1.80
CA CYS A 151 15.99 -18.02 0.36
C CYS A 151 15.03 -16.88 0.00
N LEU A 152 15.45 -15.98 -0.88
CA LEU A 152 14.63 -14.89 -1.41
C LEU A 152 14.45 -15.11 -2.91
N PHE A 153 13.21 -15.15 -3.36
CA PHE A 153 12.89 -15.32 -4.77
C PHE A 153 12.07 -14.14 -5.28
N LEU A 154 12.51 -13.50 -6.36
CA LEU A 154 11.66 -12.55 -7.09
C LEU A 154 10.59 -13.32 -7.86
N LEU A 155 9.33 -12.93 -7.68
CA LEU A 155 8.20 -13.52 -8.41
C LEU A 155 7.90 -12.72 -9.67
N ASN A 156 7.68 -13.43 -10.77
CA ASN A 156 7.17 -12.85 -11.99
C ASN A 156 5.63 -12.98 -12.08
N ARG A 157 5.02 -12.24 -13.00
CA ARG A 157 3.56 -12.21 -13.20
C ARG A 157 2.95 -13.53 -13.70
N PHE A 158 3.77 -14.48 -14.13
CA PHE A 158 3.35 -15.78 -14.67
C PHE A 158 3.53 -16.92 -13.66
N GLY A 159 3.81 -16.59 -12.39
CA GLY A 159 4.00 -17.59 -11.33
C GLY A 159 5.41 -18.21 -11.29
N GLY A 160 6.32 -17.78 -12.16
CA GLY A 160 7.73 -18.14 -12.08
C GLY A 160 8.44 -17.41 -10.95
N ARG A 161 9.51 -18.02 -10.45
CA ARG A 161 10.34 -17.46 -9.37
C ARG A 161 11.81 -17.54 -9.75
N THR A 162 12.55 -16.46 -9.51
CA THR A 162 14.00 -16.38 -9.71
C THR A 162 14.66 -16.17 -8.37
N GLU A 163 15.59 -17.04 -7.99
CA GLU A 163 16.34 -16.86 -6.76
C GLU A 163 17.28 -15.65 -6.88
N ILE A 164 17.31 -14.83 -5.84
CA ILE A 164 18.27 -13.75 -5.68
C ILE A 164 19.35 -14.29 -4.77
N THR A 165 20.56 -14.48 -5.25
CA THR A 165 21.62 -15.13 -4.47
C THR A 165 22.21 -14.19 -3.41
N ALA A 166 22.95 -14.76 -2.44
CA ALA A 166 23.58 -13.97 -1.39
C ALA A 166 24.50 -12.89 -1.97
N GLY A 167 24.37 -11.66 -1.47
CA GLY A 167 25.12 -10.50 -1.97
C GLY A 167 24.66 -9.95 -3.33
N GLN A 168 23.71 -10.59 -4.01
CA GLN A 168 23.12 -10.04 -5.23
C GLN A 168 22.17 -8.89 -4.89
N SER A 169 22.23 -7.83 -5.70
CA SER A 169 21.30 -6.70 -5.60
C SER A 169 20.21 -6.75 -6.66
N ILE A 170 19.04 -6.22 -6.31
CA ILE A 170 17.94 -5.93 -7.21
C ILE A 170 17.67 -4.43 -7.23
N GLU A 171 17.51 -3.91 -8.45
CA GLU A 171 17.02 -2.57 -8.70
C GLU A 171 15.50 -2.52 -8.48
N ILE A 172 15.07 -1.75 -7.49
CA ILE A 172 13.67 -1.49 -7.22
C ILE A 172 13.29 -0.18 -7.90
N ARG A 173 12.72 -0.30 -9.10
CA ARG A 173 12.17 0.82 -9.90
C ARG A 173 10.66 0.69 -10.11
N SER A 174 10.04 -0.12 -9.25
CA SER A 174 8.82 -0.83 -9.60
C SER A 174 8.27 -1.60 -8.40
N CYS A 175 6.95 -1.78 -8.27
CA CYS A 175 6.42 -2.74 -7.29
C CYS A 175 6.84 -4.17 -7.64
N LEU A 176 7.35 -4.89 -6.63
CA LEU A 176 7.89 -6.25 -6.76
C LEU A 176 7.30 -7.17 -5.70
N ARG A 177 7.21 -8.45 -6.01
CA ARG A 177 6.75 -9.48 -5.08
C ARG A 177 7.84 -10.52 -4.91
N PHE A 178 8.14 -10.85 -3.66
CA PHE A 178 9.15 -11.80 -3.27
C PHE A 178 8.54 -12.92 -2.45
N ALA A 179 8.88 -14.16 -2.79
CA ALA A 179 8.66 -15.30 -1.92
C ALA A 179 9.91 -15.52 -1.06
N VAL A 180 9.69 -16.02 0.16
CA VAL A 180 10.76 -16.40 1.08
C VAL A 180 10.56 -17.84 1.51
N VAL A 181 11.66 -18.57 1.65
CA VAL A 181 11.67 -19.96 2.13
C VAL A 181 12.72 -20.05 3.23
N ARG A 182 12.38 -20.64 4.37
CA ARG A 182 13.36 -20.86 5.44
C ARG A 182 14.26 -22.03 5.05
N LEU A 183 15.56 -21.89 5.30
CA LEU A 183 16.52 -22.99 5.19
C LEU A 183 16.85 -23.43 6.61
N ASP A 184 16.03 -24.32 7.14
CA ASP A 184 16.28 -25.11 8.34
C ASP A 184 17.12 -26.35 8.03
#